data_AF-A0A2D4TP86-F1
#
_entry.id   AF-A0A2D4TP86-F1
#
_cell.length_a   1.000
_cell.length_b   1.000
_cell.length_c   1.000
_cell.angle_alpha   90.00
_cell.angle_beta   90.00
_cell.angle_gamma   90.00
#
_symmetry.space_group_name_H-M   'P 1'
#
loop_
_entity.id
_entity.type
_entity.pdbx_description
1 polymer ?
#
loop_
_entity_poly.entity_id
_entity_poly.type
_entity_poly.pdbx_seq_one_letter_code
_entity_poly.pdbx_strand_id
1 'polypeptide(L)'
;MSETKPKELLDQAIRDMAGAFSARLCAIGVEMGIFKDLHQNGRSTSEQIATRMGLNERYLREWLYGIVLSGYLEFDITTREAWLSPQQEQVLVQEGGRFAQFGTFKLLNSALLPYEKLLSVFRAGGGVGFEDYPPALWEALDHTGCSC
;
A
#
# COMPACT_ATOMS: atom_id res chain seq x y z
N MET A 1 -16.44 10.99 -34.05
CA MET A 1 -16.50 9.86 -33.09
C MET A 1 -15.15 9.11 -32.97
N SER A 2 -13.99 9.79 -33.12
CA SER A 2 -12.67 9.10 -33.14
C SER A 2 -11.71 9.44 -31.99
N GLU A 3 -11.93 10.51 -31.20
CA GLU A 3 -10.99 10.90 -30.12
C GLU A 3 -11.48 10.54 -28.70
N THR A 4 -12.78 10.28 -28.52
CA THR A 4 -13.35 10.01 -27.19
C THR A 4 -12.84 8.68 -26.61
N LYS A 5 -12.78 7.63 -27.43
CA LYS A 5 -12.34 6.30 -26.96
C LYS A 5 -10.84 6.26 -26.58
N PRO A 6 -9.89 6.84 -27.35
CA PRO A 6 -8.50 6.94 -26.91
C PRO A 6 -8.33 7.72 -25.61
N LYS A 7 -9.06 8.82 -25.43
CA LYS A 7 -9.00 9.62 -24.20
C LYS A 7 -9.50 8.83 -22.98
N GLU A 8 -10.65 8.17 -23.11
CA GLU A 8 -11.20 7.31 -22.05
C GLU A 8 -10.23 6.20 -21.65
N LEU A 9 -9.57 5.58 -22.63
CA LEU A 9 -8.57 4.54 -22.38
C LEU A 9 -7.30 5.10 -21.73
N LEU A 10 -6.86 6.30 -22.12
CA LEU A 10 -5.73 6.99 -21.46
C LEU A 10 -6.06 7.29 -20.00
N ASP A 11 -7.25 7.82 -19.72
CA ASP A 11 -7.69 8.10 -18.35
C ASP A 11 -7.77 6.82 -17.51
N GLN A 12 -8.22 5.71 -18.12
CA GLN A 12 -8.20 4.38 -17.49
C GLN A 12 -6.78 3.94 -17.15
N ALA A 13 -5.84 4.00 -18.11
CA ALA A 13 -4.46 3.61 -17.88
C ALA A 13 -3.79 4.46 -16.78
N ILE A 14 -4.07 5.77 -16.73
CA ILE A 14 -3.56 6.66 -15.68
C ILE A 14 -4.11 6.26 -14.30
N ARG A 15 -5.41 5.95 -14.21
CA ARG A 15 -6.02 5.46 -12.94
C ARG A 15 -5.39 4.16 -12.48
N ASP A 16 -5.19 3.21 -13.38
CA ASP A 16 -4.64 1.90 -13.03
C ASP A 16 -3.17 2.02 -12.58
N MET A 17 -2.36 2.83 -13.26
CA MET A 17 -0.98 3.13 -12.85
C MET A 17 -0.93 3.83 -11.49
N ALA A 18 -1.75 4.87 -11.28
CA ALA A 18 -1.82 5.57 -10.00
C ALA A 18 -2.26 4.63 -8.86
N GLY A 19 -3.22 3.74 -9.14
CA GLY A 19 -3.67 2.70 -8.23
C GLY A 19 -2.53 1.74 -7.85
N ALA A 20 -1.74 1.30 -8.83
CA ALA A 20 -0.60 0.42 -8.59
C ALA A 20 0.46 1.06 -7.67
N PHE A 21 0.83 2.32 -7.93
CA PHE A 21 1.74 3.07 -7.06
C PHE A 21 1.18 3.27 -5.65
N SER A 22 -0.10 3.62 -5.55
CA SER A 22 -0.77 3.82 -4.26
C SER A 22 -0.80 2.52 -3.44
N ALA A 23 -1.14 1.40 -4.06
CA ALA A 23 -1.10 0.09 -3.42
C ALA A 23 0.31 -0.26 -2.90
N ARG A 24 1.36 0.09 -3.67
CA ARG A 24 2.75 -0.12 -3.24
C ARG A 24 3.13 0.75 -2.05
N LEU A 25 2.72 2.02 -2.04
CA LEU A 25 2.96 2.92 -0.91
C LEU A 25 2.22 2.45 0.35
N CYS A 26 0.97 1.99 0.22
CA CYS A 26 0.23 1.38 1.32
C CYS A 26 0.95 0.13 1.87
N ALA A 27 1.42 -0.76 0.99
CA ALA A 27 2.16 -1.95 1.41
C ALA A 27 3.41 -1.58 2.22
N ILE A 28 4.16 -0.56 1.81
CA ILE A 28 5.32 -0.06 2.57
C ILE A 28 4.89 0.47 3.94
N GLY A 29 3.83 1.28 4.02
CA GLY A 29 3.31 1.80 5.29
C GLY A 29 2.85 0.71 6.26
N VAL A 30 2.25 -0.34 5.71
CA VAL A 30 1.83 -1.55 6.44
C VAL A 30 3.04 -2.33 6.96
N GLU A 31 3.99 -2.69 6.09
CA GLU A 31 5.16 -3.50 6.44
C GLU A 31 6.07 -2.77 7.44
N MET A 32 6.24 -1.46 7.28
CA MET A 32 7.06 -0.64 8.18
C MET A 32 6.34 -0.27 9.48
N GLY A 33 5.02 -0.51 9.58
CA GLY A 33 4.22 -0.18 10.75
C GLY A 33 3.89 1.31 10.91
N ILE A 34 4.05 2.12 9.87
CA ILE A 34 3.90 3.60 9.94
C ILE A 34 2.45 3.99 10.24
N PHE A 35 1.47 3.29 9.65
CA PHE A 35 0.06 3.55 9.96
C PHE A 35 -0.29 3.23 11.43
N LYS A 36 0.32 2.16 11.98
CA LYS A 36 0.13 1.80 13.40
C LYS A 36 0.76 2.84 14.33
N ASP A 37 1.94 3.37 13.99
CA ASP A 37 2.58 4.46 14.74
C ASP A 37 1.72 5.74 14.74
N LEU A 38 1.19 6.15 13.58
CA LEU A 38 0.30 7.32 13.48
C LEU A 38 -1.01 7.13 14.24
N HIS A 39 -1.59 5.94 14.24
CA HIS A 39 -2.78 5.64 15.04
C HIS A 39 -2.52 5.77 16.54
N GLN A 40 -1.35 5.30 17.01
CA GLN A 40 -1.00 5.31 18.42
C GLN A 40 -0.57 6.70 18.93
N ASN A 41 0.13 7.48 18.11
CA ASN A 41 0.74 8.75 18.52
C ASN A 41 0.01 9.98 17.98
N GLY A 42 -0.99 9.79 17.11
CA GLY A 42 -1.76 10.85 16.49
C GLY A 42 -0.97 11.63 15.43
N ARG A 43 -1.32 12.91 15.29
CA ARG A 43 -0.69 13.84 14.33
C ARG A 43 0.83 13.87 14.54
N SER A 44 1.60 13.74 13.47
CA SER A 44 3.06 13.80 13.56
C SER A 44 3.75 14.25 12.27
N THR A 45 4.89 14.92 12.41
CA THR A 45 5.78 15.25 11.28
C THR A 45 6.63 14.05 10.85
N SER A 46 7.28 14.14 9.68
CA SER A 46 8.23 13.11 9.23
C SER A 46 9.37 12.91 10.23
N GLU A 47 9.89 13.98 10.82
CA GLU A 47 10.99 13.91 11.80
C GLU A 47 10.56 13.18 13.08
N GLN A 48 9.34 13.44 13.56
CA GLN A 48 8.81 12.80 14.76
C GLN A 48 8.62 11.30 14.56
N ILE A 49 8.00 10.90 13.44
CA ILE A 49 7.80 9.49 13.10
C ILE A 49 9.17 8.80 12.88
N ALA A 50 10.07 9.43 12.12
CA ALA A 50 11.41 8.90 11.88
C ALA A 50 12.19 8.68 13.17
N THR A 51 12.11 9.62 14.11
CA THR A 51 12.76 9.51 15.43
C THR A 51 12.17 8.38 16.25
N ARG A 52 10.84 8.26 16.33
CA ARG A 52 10.17 7.19 17.08
C ARG A 52 10.48 5.80 16.54
N MET A 53 10.49 5.67 15.21
CA MET A 53 10.60 4.37 14.53
C MET A 53 12.02 4.02 14.08
N GLY A 54 12.99 4.91 14.27
CA GLY A 54 14.37 4.72 13.80
C GLY A 54 14.50 4.67 12.28
N LEU A 55 13.63 5.38 11.55
CA LEU A 55 13.62 5.40 10.09
C LEU A 55 14.46 6.54 9.53
N ASN A 56 14.89 6.40 8.28
CA ASN A 56 15.51 7.51 7.57
C ASN A 56 14.44 8.56 7.24
N GLU A 57 14.57 9.74 7.85
CA GLU A 57 13.61 10.84 7.72
C GLU A 57 13.38 11.26 6.26
N ARG A 58 14.43 11.30 5.43
CA ARG A 58 14.30 11.72 4.03
C ARG A 58 13.39 10.77 3.25
N TYR A 59 13.62 9.45 3.39
CA TYR A 59 12.78 8.46 2.70
C TYR A 59 11.34 8.47 3.24
N LEU A 60 11.19 8.63 4.55
CA LEU A 60 9.87 8.71 5.18
C LEU A 60 9.09 9.94 4.71
N ARG A 61 9.75 11.10 4.58
CA ARG A 61 9.12 12.32 4.09
C ARG A 61 8.64 12.20 2.64
N GLU A 62 9.46 11.65 1.75
CA GLU A 62 9.02 11.40 0.36
C GLU A 62 7.86 10.40 0.31
N TRP A 63 7.91 9.36 1.13
CA TRP A 63 6.81 8.40 1.26
C TRP A 63 5.53 9.08 1.78
N LEU A 64 5.63 9.95 2.79
CA LEU A 64 4.49 10.71 3.31
C LEU A 64 3.84 11.58 2.22
N TYR A 65 4.63 12.28 1.41
CA TYR A 65 4.08 13.07 0.32
C TYR A 65 3.36 12.20 -0.71
N GLY A 66 3.94 11.06 -1.08
CA GLY A 66 3.31 10.11 -1.99
C GLY A 66 1.97 9.60 -1.45
N ILE A 67 1.95 9.11 -0.21
CA ILE A 67 0.76 8.46 0.38
C ILE A 67 -0.36 9.46 0.68
N VAL A 68 -0.01 10.71 1.03
CA VAL A 68 -0.97 11.83 1.18
C VAL A 68 -1.60 12.17 -0.16
N LEU A 69 -0.80 12.27 -1.23
CA LEU A 69 -1.33 12.51 -2.59
C LEU A 69 -2.23 11.38 -3.07
N SER A 70 -1.95 10.15 -2.64
CA SER A 70 -2.82 8.99 -2.88
C SER A 70 -4.10 8.98 -2.01
N GLY A 71 -4.25 9.90 -1.07
CA GLY A 71 -5.47 10.06 -0.24
C GLY A 71 -5.58 9.12 0.97
N TYR A 72 -4.48 8.45 1.35
CA TYR A 72 -4.48 7.48 2.46
C TYR A 72 -4.03 8.08 3.81
N LEU A 73 -3.56 9.33 3.81
CA LEU A 73 -3.30 10.12 5.01
C LEU A 73 -3.81 11.54 4.82
N GLU A 74 -4.23 12.14 5.92
CA GLU A 74 -4.46 13.58 6.01
C GLU A 74 -3.13 14.32 6.26
N PHE A 75 -3.05 15.58 5.85
CA PHE A 75 -1.83 16.37 5.99
C PHE A 75 -2.10 17.86 6.16
N ASP A 76 -1.37 18.51 7.05
CA ASP A 76 -1.39 19.96 7.24
C ASP A 76 -0.09 20.58 6.68
N ILE A 77 -0.22 21.46 5.69
CA ILE A 77 0.93 22.08 5.03
C ILE A 77 1.69 23.08 5.92
N THR A 78 1.02 23.66 6.91
CA THR A 78 1.58 24.65 7.84
C THR A 78 2.38 23.95 8.92
N THR A 79 1.80 22.95 9.58
CA THR A 79 2.48 22.22 10.67
C THR A 79 3.36 21.08 10.15
N ARG A 80 3.18 20.66 8.89
CA ARG A 80 3.83 19.50 8.27
C ARG A 80 3.49 18.18 8.95
N GLU A 81 2.35 18.12 9.63
CA GLU A 81 1.88 16.93 10.31
C GLU A 81 0.98 16.09 9.41
N ALA A 82 1.19 14.78 9.43
CA ALA A 82 0.28 13.79 8.85
C ALA A 82 -0.51 13.08 9.95
N TRP A 83 -1.73 12.63 9.63
CA TRP A 83 -2.52 11.79 10.54
C TRP A 83 -3.51 10.90 9.77
N LEU A 84 -4.09 9.94 10.48
CA LEU A 84 -5.19 9.12 9.99
C LEU A 84 -6.53 9.73 10.42
N SER A 85 -7.45 9.88 9.48
CA SER A 85 -8.87 10.04 9.80
C SER A 85 -9.46 8.73 10.36
N PRO A 86 -10.57 8.76 11.12
CA PRO A 86 -11.21 7.55 11.63
C PRO A 86 -11.55 6.52 10.53
N GLN A 87 -11.90 6.98 9.33
CA GLN A 87 -12.19 6.12 8.18
C GLN A 87 -10.92 5.46 7.63
N GLN A 88 -9.82 6.20 7.53
CA GLN A 88 -8.53 5.65 7.11
C GLN A 88 -7.99 4.63 8.13
N GLU A 89 -8.20 4.85 9.43
CA GLU A 89 -7.82 3.88 10.48
C GLU A 89 -8.52 2.52 10.32
N GLN A 90 -9.82 2.53 10.02
CA GLN A 90 -10.59 1.29 9.78
C GLN A 90 -10.04 0.47 8.61
N VAL A 91 -9.48 1.15 7.61
CA VAL A 91 -8.96 0.50 6.40
C VAL A 91 -7.51 0.06 6.58
N LEU A 92 -6.67 0.90 7.19
CA LEU A 92 -5.21 0.77 7.17
C LEU A 92 -4.61 0.18 8.46
N VAL A 93 -5.36 0.13 9.55
CA VAL A 93 -4.83 -0.25 10.87
C VAL A 93 -5.60 -1.39 11.52
N GLN A 94 -6.93 -1.35 11.46
CA GLN A 94 -7.76 -2.38 12.09
C GLN A 94 -7.55 -3.74 11.41
N GLU A 95 -7.39 -4.79 12.22
CA GLU A 95 -7.32 -6.18 11.76
C GLU A 95 -8.69 -6.85 11.96
N GLY A 96 -9.12 -7.69 11.01
CA GLY A 96 -10.39 -8.44 11.09
C GLY A 96 -11.68 -7.61 10.98
N GLY A 97 -11.60 -6.29 10.88
CA GLY A 97 -12.76 -5.42 10.65
C GLY A 97 -13.33 -5.56 9.24
N ARG A 98 -14.64 -5.28 9.07
CA ARG A 98 -15.34 -5.35 7.76
C ARG A 98 -14.64 -4.61 6.62
N PHE A 99 -13.95 -3.51 6.94
CA PHE A 99 -13.27 -2.66 5.98
C PHE A 99 -11.74 -2.78 6.02
N ALA A 100 -11.20 -3.67 6.85
CA ALA A 100 -9.77 -3.86 6.99
C ALA A 100 -9.14 -4.27 5.65
N GLN A 101 -8.17 -3.49 5.18
CA GLN A 101 -7.38 -3.77 3.97
C GLN A 101 -5.88 -3.91 4.28
N PHE A 102 -5.47 -3.83 5.55
CA PHE A 102 -4.10 -3.99 6.01
C PHE A 102 -3.45 -5.27 5.44
N GLY A 103 -4.10 -6.43 5.62
CA GLY A 103 -3.61 -7.70 5.07
C GLY A 103 -3.55 -7.70 3.54
N THR A 104 -4.53 -7.09 2.87
CA THR A 104 -4.63 -7.05 1.41
C THR A 104 -3.46 -6.30 0.78
N PHE A 105 -3.06 -5.15 1.34
CA PHE A 105 -1.93 -4.39 0.82
C PHE A 105 -0.60 -5.15 0.98
N LYS A 106 -0.40 -5.85 2.11
CA LYS A 106 0.77 -6.74 2.30
C LYS A 106 0.75 -7.91 1.30
N LEU A 107 -0.43 -8.50 1.08
CA LEU A 107 -0.63 -9.62 0.16
C LEU A 107 -0.30 -9.25 -1.28
N LEU A 108 -0.85 -8.13 -1.77
CA LEU A 108 -0.69 -7.66 -3.15
C LEU A 108 0.78 -7.49 -3.53
N ASN A 109 1.60 -6.93 -2.64
CA ASN A 109 3.03 -6.76 -2.91
C ASN A 109 3.72 -8.11 -3.17
N SER A 110 3.47 -9.09 -2.30
CA SER A 110 4.06 -10.43 -2.40
C SER A 110 3.53 -11.22 -3.60
N ALA A 111 2.25 -11.06 -3.94
CA ALA A 111 1.59 -11.78 -5.04
C ALA A 111 2.11 -11.37 -6.42
N LEU A 112 2.68 -10.16 -6.53
CA LEU A 112 3.17 -9.62 -7.80
C LEU A 112 4.66 -9.91 -8.05
N LEU A 113 5.39 -10.46 -7.07
CA LEU A 113 6.83 -10.70 -7.20
C LEU A 113 7.24 -11.74 -8.26
N PRO A 114 6.55 -12.88 -8.48
CA PRO A 114 6.98 -13.86 -9.47
C PRO A 114 6.63 -13.46 -10.92
N TYR A 115 6.75 -12.17 -11.26
CA TYR A 115 6.39 -11.62 -12.58
C TYR A 115 7.16 -12.27 -13.72
N GLU A 116 8.50 -12.37 -13.61
CA GLU A 116 9.33 -12.97 -14.66
C GLU A 116 9.03 -14.47 -14.86
N LYS A 117 8.78 -15.19 -13.76
CA LYS A 117 8.35 -16.58 -13.80
C LYS A 117 7.01 -16.71 -14.51
N LEU A 118 6.04 -15.85 -14.17
CA LEU A 118 4.75 -15.82 -14.83
C LEU A 118 4.89 -15.59 -16.34
N LEU A 119 5.73 -14.64 -16.77
CA LEU A 119 6.03 -14.43 -18.20
C LEU A 119 6.62 -15.68 -18.86
N SER A 120 7.48 -16.43 -18.16
CA SER A 120 8.05 -17.67 -18.70
C SER A 120 6.99 -18.75 -18.88
N VAL A 121 6.05 -18.88 -17.93
CA VAL A 121 4.96 -19.85 -17.98
C VAL A 121 3.99 -19.54 -19.11
N PHE A 122 3.70 -18.26 -19.38
CA PHE A 122 2.90 -17.86 -20.55
C PHE A 122 3.53 -18.29 -21.89
N ARG A 123 4.87 -18.32 -21.98
CA ARG A 123 5.59 -18.68 -23.22
C ARG A 123 5.80 -20.18 -23.37
N ALA A 124 6.15 -20.86 -22.29
CA ALA A 124 6.63 -22.24 -22.32
C ALA A 124 5.67 -23.26 -21.69
N GLY A 125 4.54 -22.81 -21.12
CA GLY A 125 3.68 -23.64 -20.29
C GLY A 125 4.28 -23.91 -18.91
N GLY A 126 3.63 -24.79 -18.15
CA GLY A 126 4.02 -25.10 -16.75
C GLY A 126 3.12 -24.40 -15.74
N GLY A 127 3.70 -23.96 -14.62
CA GLY A 127 2.98 -23.30 -13.54
C GLY A 127 3.88 -22.44 -12.66
N VAL A 128 3.24 -21.63 -11.81
CA VAL A 128 3.89 -20.90 -10.70
C VAL A 128 3.57 -21.69 -9.43
N GLY A 129 4.60 -22.23 -8.79
CA GLY A 129 4.50 -23.02 -7.57
C GLY A 129 4.32 -22.15 -6.33
N PHE A 130 4.00 -22.80 -5.21
CA PHE A 130 3.90 -22.12 -3.91
C PHE A 130 5.26 -21.54 -3.47
N GLU A 131 6.33 -22.23 -3.80
CA GLU A 131 7.72 -21.88 -3.55
C GLU A 131 8.22 -20.68 -4.36
N ASP A 132 7.53 -20.31 -5.45
CA ASP A 132 7.87 -19.14 -6.25
C ASP A 132 7.44 -17.82 -5.58
N TYR A 133 6.60 -17.90 -4.52
CA TYR A 133 6.17 -16.76 -3.73
C TYR A 133 6.98 -16.63 -2.43
N PRO A 134 7.24 -15.40 -1.96
CA PRO A 134 7.93 -15.21 -0.68
C PRO A 134 7.07 -15.70 0.49
N PRO A 135 7.67 -16.12 1.62
CA PRO A 135 6.94 -16.47 2.84
C PRO A 135 5.96 -15.38 3.31
N ALA A 136 6.31 -14.11 3.07
CA ALA A 136 5.48 -12.95 3.38
C ALA A 136 4.08 -12.97 2.73
N LEU A 137 3.90 -13.68 1.60
CA LEU A 137 2.58 -13.87 0.99
C LEU A 137 1.66 -14.64 1.93
N TRP A 138 2.16 -15.73 2.50
CA TRP A 138 1.38 -16.65 3.33
C TRP A 138 1.03 -16.01 4.67
N GLU A 139 1.99 -15.30 5.29
CA GLU A 139 1.72 -14.47 6.46
C GLU A 139 0.65 -13.40 6.17
N ALA A 140 0.69 -12.79 4.98
CA ALA A 140 -0.31 -11.79 4.61
C ALA A 140 -1.70 -12.39 4.43
N LEU A 141 -1.81 -13.62 3.92
CA LEU A 141 -3.09 -14.32 3.77
C LEU A 141 -3.79 -14.51 5.12
N ASP A 142 -3.05 -14.85 6.17
CA ASP A 142 -3.60 -14.99 7.53
C ASP A 142 -4.23 -13.68 8.03
N HIS A 143 -3.70 -12.53 7.60
CA HIS A 143 -4.24 -11.20 7.91
C HIS A 143 -5.37 -10.73 6.98
N THR A 144 -5.66 -11.46 5.90
CA THR A 144 -6.80 -11.17 4.99
C THR A 144 -8.05 -11.98 5.31
N GLY A 145 -7.90 -13.06 6.10
CA GLY A 145 -9.04 -13.85 6.53
C GLY A 145 -9.98 -13.03 7.41
N CYS A 146 -11.27 -13.05 7.10
CA CYS A 146 -12.27 -12.73 8.11
C CYS A 146 -12.11 -13.78 9.22
N SER A 147 -11.54 -13.37 10.36
CA SER A 147 -11.79 -14.09 11.61
C SER A 147 -13.25 -13.82 11.94
N CYS A 148 -14.12 -14.69 11.44
CA CYS A 148 -15.55 -14.70 11.75
C CYS A 148 -15.77 -14.90 13.25
#